data_AF-A0A970KAI7-F1
#
_entry.id   AF-A0A970KAI7-F1
#
_cell.length_a   1.000
_cell.length_b   1.000
_cell.length_c   1.000
_cell.angle_alpha   90.00
_cell.angle_beta   90.00
_cell.angle_gamma   90.00
#
_symmetry.space_group_name_H-M   'P 1'
#
loop_
_entity.id
_entity.type
_entity.pdbx_description
1 polymer ?
#
loop_
_entity_poly.entity_id
_entity_poly.type
_entity_poly.pdbx_seq_one_letter_code
_entity_poly.pdbx_strand_id
1 'polypeptide(L)'
;NEVCATLPDAVQLGILKVLPDTPMQKIASELNYKWLSQPPYQCLSSDALTFEEIQQLENFAKLLNLYWNKEEHKSMWQEMLQTQSATDILTALQQKHQELGYELHSLSKAKRNAVIADICVAGGRRPSAKK
;
A
#
# COMPACT_ATOMS: atom_id res chain seq x y z
N ASN A 1 -3.93 -10.25 -1.27
CA ASN A 1 -3.37 -9.48 -2.42
C ASN A 1 -4.09 -9.70 -3.74
N GLU A 2 -5.36 -10.13 -3.72
CA GLU A 2 -6.07 -10.52 -4.97
C GLU A 2 -6.94 -9.39 -5.53
N VAL A 3 -7.28 -8.38 -4.72
CA VAL A 3 -8.14 -7.25 -5.13
C VAL A 3 -7.53 -6.50 -6.33
N CYS A 4 -6.22 -6.26 -6.35
CA CYS A 4 -5.60 -5.61 -7.50
C CYS A 4 -5.63 -6.51 -8.75
N ALA A 5 -5.63 -7.83 -8.59
CA ALA A 5 -5.71 -8.78 -9.72
C ALA A 5 -7.10 -8.76 -10.40
N THR A 6 -8.15 -8.28 -9.74
CA THR A 6 -9.45 -8.04 -10.38
C THR A 6 -9.50 -6.72 -11.16
N LEU A 7 -8.39 -5.96 -11.20
CA LEU A 7 -8.22 -4.73 -11.95
C LEU A 7 -9.33 -3.67 -11.71
N PRO A 8 -9.67 -3.35 -10.44
CA PRO A 8 -10.69 -2.34 -10.15
C PRO A 8 -10.24 -0.94 -10.59
N ASP A 9 -11.20 -0.06 -10.90
CA ASP A 9 -10.92 1.32 -11.30
C ASP A 9 -10.17 2.10 -10.20
N ALA A 10 -10.52 1.85 -8.93
CA ALA A 10 -9.84 2.42 -7.79
C ALA A 10 -9.67 1.39 -6.67
N VAL A 11 -8.60 1.53 -5.90
CA VAL A 11 -8.36 0.78 -4.67
C VAL A 11 -8.20 1.77 -3.52
N GLN A 12 -9.00 1.57 -2.48
CA GLN A 12 -8.86 2.30 -1.22
C GLN A 12 -8.44 1.34 -0.12
N LEU A 13 -7.34 1.68 0.53
CA LEU A 13 -6.93 1.05 1.78
C LEU A 13 -7.01 2.10 2.89
N GLY A 14 -7.68 1.75 3.98
CA GLY A 14 -7.92 2.65 5.11
C GLY A 14 -7.69 1.93 6.43
N ILE A 15 -7.12 2.64 7.39
CA ILE A 15 -6.89 2.10 8.74
C ILE A 15 -8.19 2.20 9.55
N LEU A 16 -8.48 1.16 10.32
CA LEU A 16 -9.65 1.09 11.19
C LEU A 16 -9.74 2.32 12.10
N LYS A 17 -10.93 2.90 12.22
CA LYS A 17 -11.24 3.95 13.19
C LYS A 17 -12.05 3.37 14.34
N VAL A 18 -11.55 3.52 15.56
CA VAL A 18 -12.22 3.05 16.78
C VAL A 18 -12.98 4.23 17.39
N LEU A 19 -14.21 4.42 16.92
CA LEU A 19 -15.06 5.54 17.34
C LEU A 19 -15.60 5.34 18.78
N PRO A 20 -15.75 6.43 19.56
CA PRO A 20 -16.30 6.35 20.91
C PRO A 20 -17.74 5.81 20.91
N ASP A 21 -18.10 5.10 21.97
CA ASP A 21 -19.45 4.56 22.22
C ASP A 21 -19.93 3.54 21.16
N THR A 22 -18.98 2.89 20.46
CA THR A 22 -19.28 1.84 19.48
C THR A 22 -18.90 0.44 20.00
N PRO A 23 -19.55 -0.63 19.49
CA PRO A 23 -19.12 -2.00 19.80
C PRO A 23 -17.64 -2.25 19.50
N MET A 24 -17.09 -1.59 18.47
CA MET A 24 -15.68 -1.70 18.10
C MET A 24 -14.75 -1.17 19.20
N GLN A 25 -15.14 -0.14 19.96
CA GLN A 25 -14.34 0.36 21.09
C GLN A 25 -14.23 -0.68 22.21
N LYS A 26 -15.33 -1.39 22.50
CA LYS A 26 -15.33 -2.47 23.47
C LYS A 26 -14.42 -3.61 23.02
N ILE A 27 -14.54 -4.06 21.78
CA ILE A 27 -13.69 -5.09 21.18
C ILE A 27 -12.22 -4.68 21.23
N ALA A 28 -11.91 -3.45 20.81
CA ALA A 28 -10.55 -2.90 20.83
C ALA A 28 -9.95 -2.88 22.24
N SER A 29 -10.77 -2.57 23.26
CA SER A 29 -10.34 -2.60 24.65
C SER A 29 -10.07 -4.02 25.14
N GLU A 30 -10.97 -4.97 24.84
CA GLU A 30 -10.85 -6.38 25.24
C GLU A 30 -9.65 -7.08 24.58
N LEU A 31 -9.36 -6.74 23.32
CA LEU A 31 -8.24 -7.28 22.56
C LEU A 31 -6.94 -6.45 22.69
N ASN A 32 -6.91 -5.46 23.59
CA ASN A 32 -5.74 -4.62 23.88
C ASN A 32 -5.18 -3.85 22.67
N TYR A 33 -6.04 -3.39 21.77
CA TYR A 33 -5.65 -2.56 20.64
C TYR A 33 -5.11 -1.21 21.16
N LYS A 34 -4.31 -0.53 20.34
CA LYS A 34 -3.91 0.87 20.58
C LYS A 34 -4.55 1.74 19.51
N TRP A 35 -5.16 2.85 19.90
CA TRP A 35 -5.79 3.78 18.97
C TRP A 35 -5.77 5.22 19.54
N LEU A 36 -6.00 6.21 18.68
CA LEU A 36 -6.12 7.60 19.11
C LEU A 36 -7.46 7.83 19.82
N SER A 37 -7.43 8.38 21.03
CA SER A 37 -8.64 8.70 21.80
C SER A 37 -9.37 9.95 21.32
N GLN A 38 -8.78 10.69 20.39
CA GLN A 38 -9.34 11.89 19.74
C GLN A 38 -9.35 11.70 18.21
N PRO A 39 -10.16 12.49 17.47
CA PRO A 39 -10.17 12.43 16.01
C PRO A 39 -8.74 12.51 15.44
N PRO A 40 -8.38 11.65 14.47
CA PRO A 40 -9.26 10.83 13.62
C PRO A 40 -9.62 9.43 14.15
N TYR A 41 -9.35 9.12 15.44
CA TYR A 41 -9.63 7.83 16.09
C TYR A 41 -8.94 6.61 15.48
N GLN A 42 -7.78 6.83 14.86
CA GLN A 42 -7.09 5.81 14.10
C GLN A 42 -6.52 4.70 15.00
N CYS A 43 -6.70 3.45 14.58
CA CYS A 43 -5.99 2.29 15.15
C CYS A 43 -4.50 2.39 14.84
N LEU A 44 -3.68 2.22 15.88
CA LEU A 44 -2.22 2.25 15.83
C LEU A 44 -1.62 0.85 15.96
N SER A 45 -2.30 -0.09 16.61
CA SER A 45 -1.94 -1.52 16.60
C SER A 45 -3.13 -2.36 17.04
N SER A 46 -3.15 -3.63 16.64
CA SER A 46 -4.13 -4.62 17.07
C SER A 46 -3.47 -5.89 17.62
N ASP A 47 -4.28 -6.88 17.94
CA ASP A 47 -3.83 -8.24 18.27
C ASP A 47 -3.20 -8.98 17.08
N ALA A 48 -3.45 -8.50 15.86
CA ALA A 48 -2.99 -9.11 14.62
C ALA A 48 -1.92 -8.29 13.88
N LEU A 49 -1.83 -6.97 14.12
CA LEU A 49 -0.93 -6.08 13.39
C LEU A 49 -0.17 -5.14 14.35
N THR A 50 1.15 -5.08 14.17
CA THR A 50 1.99 -4.11 14.89
C THR A 50 1.82 -2.70 14.33
N PHE A 51 2.37 -1.72 15.05
CA PHE A 51 2.38 -0.33 14.60
C PHE A 51 3.14 -0.15 13.27
N GLU A 52 4.25 -0.85 13.11
CA GLU A 52 5.06 -0.83 11.89
C GLU A 52 4.29 -1.41 10.71
N GLU A 53 3.54 -2.50 10.91
CA GLU A 53 2.71 -3.09 9.86
C GLU A 53 1.56 -2.17 9.45
N ILE A 54 0.91 -1.50 10.41
CA ILE A 54 -0.11 -0.49 10.11
C ILE A 54 0.48 0.70 9.34
N GLN A 55 1.68 1.17 9.74
CA GLN A 55 2.38 2.24 9.04
C GLN A 55 2.73 1.83 7.59
N GLN A 56 3.15 0.57 7.41
CA GLN A 56 3.43 0.02 6.09
C GLN A 56 2.18 -0.03 5.20
N LEU A 57 1.03 -0.41 5.77
CA LEU A 57 -0.26 -0.36 5.08
C LEU A 57 -0.64 1.07 4.69
N GLU A 58 -0.40 2.07 5.56
CA GLU A 58 -0.61 3.47 5.17
C GLU A 58 0.26 3.92 4.00
N ASN A 59 1.53 3.49 3.95
CA ASN A 59 2.41 3.78 2.82
C ASN A 59 1.89 3.13 1.53
N PHE A 60 1.40 1.90 1.61
CA PHE A 60 0.75 1.23 0.49
C PHE A 60 -0.51 1.97 0.03
N ALA A 61 -1.34 2.46 0.95
CA ALA A 61 -2.50 3.29 0.60
C ALA A 61 -2.09 4.55 -0.18
N LYS A 62 -1.03 5.23 0.25
CA LYS A 62 -0.48 6.41 -0.43
C LYS A 62 0.05 6.06 -1.83
N LEU A 63 0.77 4.95 -1.96
CA LEU A 63 1.30 4.47 -3.24
C LEU A 63 0.20 4.05 -4.22
N LEU A 64 -0.84 3.36 -3.75
CA LEU A 64 -2.02 3.06 -4.56
C LEU A 64 -2.66 4.35 -5.08
N ASN A 65 -2.80 5.38 -4.23
CA ASN A 65 -3.33 6.66 -4.68
C ASN A 65 -2.40 7.38 -5.67
N LEU A 66 -1.08 7.24 -5.50
CA LEU A 66 -0.08 7.90 -6.34
C LEU A 66 0.10 7.24 -7.70
N TYR A 67 -0.11 5.92 -7.82
CA TYR A 67 0.17 5.16 -9.04
C TYR A 67 -1.03 4.40 -9.61
N TRP A 68 -1.82 3.72 -8.77
CA TRP A 68 -2.99 2.97 -9.24
C TRP A 68 -4.13 3.92 -9.62
N ASN A 69 -4.59 4.71 -8.64
CA ASN A 69 -5.76 5.59 -8.78
C ASN A 69 -5.51 6.81 -9.68
N LYS A 70 -4.28 7.00 -10.19
CA LYS A 70 -4.00 7.99 -11.24
C LYS A 70 -4.39 7.50 -12.63
N GLU A 71 -4.59 6.20 -12.79
CA GLU A 71 -5.01 5.57 -14.05
C GLU A 71 -4.02 5.79 -15.23
N GLU A 72 -2.82 6.31 -14.95
CA GLU A 72 -1.81 6.65 -15.97
C GLU A 72 -1.09 5.42 -16.53
N HIS A 73 -1.14 4.28 -15.83
CA HIS A 73 -0.28 3.11 -16.09
C HIS A 73 -1.02 1.77 -16.07
N LYS A 74 -2.31 1.73 -16.45
CA LYS A 74 -3.16 0.52 -16.36
C LYS A 74 -2.52 -0.72 -17.01
N SER A 75 -1.92 -0.59 -18.20
CA SER A 75 -1.28 -1.71 -18.90
C SER A 75 -0.04 -2.25 -18.17
N MET A 76 0.78 -1.36 -17.59
CA MET A 76 1.96 -1.77 -16.81
C MET A 76 1.55 -2.53 -15.55
N TRP A 77 0.50 -2.09 -14.85
CA TRP A 77 -0.06 -2.82 -13.71
C TRP A 77 -0.56 -4.20 -14.11
N GLN A 78 -1.31 -4.30 -15.22
CA GLN A 78 -1.78 -5.59 -15.75
C GLN A 78 -0.64 -6.55 -16.06
N GLU A 79 0.43 -6.07 -16.70
CA GLU A 79 1.61 -6.86 -17.04
C GLU A 79 2.34 -7.33 -15.77
N MET A 80 2.63 -6.43 -14.83
CA MET A 80 3.36 -6.76 -13.60
C MET A 80 2.57 -7.75 -12.72
N LEU A 81 1.24 -7.60 -12.64
CA LEU A 81 0.38 -8.48 -11.85
C LEU A 81 0.28 -9.92 -12.41
N GLN A 82 0.75 -10.18 -13.64
CA GLN A 82 0.84 -11.55 -14.15
C GLN A 82 1.96 -12.36 -13.50
N THR A 83 3.00 -11.69 -12.98
CA THR A 83 4.22 -12.35 -12.49
C THR A 83 4.54 -12.03 -11.02
N GLN A 84 3.94 -10.98 -10.46
CA GLN A 84 4.21 -10.46 -9.12
C GLN A 84 2.92 -10.18 -8.36
N SER A 85 2.97 -10.26 -7.03
CA SER A 85 1.84 -9.83 -6.21
C SER A 85 1.78 -8.30 -6.11
N ALA A 86 0.60 -7.75 -5.84
CA ALA A 86 0.45 -6.31 -5.62
C ALA A 86 1.34 -5.79 -4.47
N THR A 87 1.54 -6.58 -3.42
CA THR A 87 2.44 -6.23 -2.31
C THR A 87 3.89 -6.12 -2.77
N ASP A 88 4.36 -7.03 -3.62
CA ASP A 88 5.74 -6.98 -4.14
C ASP A 88 5.97 -5.71 -4.96
N ILE A 89 5.02 -5.38 -5.84
CA ILE A 89 5.08 -4.17 -6.67
C ILE A 89 5.05 -2.91 -5.80
N LEU A 90 4.15 -2.83 -4.81
CA LEU A 90 4.07 -1.69 -3.89
C LEU A 90 5.34 -1.55 -3.04
N THR A 91 5.92 -2.67 -2.60
CA THR A 91 7.19 -2.69 -1.86
C THR A 91 8.33 -2.15 -2.73
N ALA A 92 8.41 -2.59 -3.99
CA ALA A 92 9.41 -2.12 -4.94
C ALA A 92 9.26 -0.62 -5.23
N LEU A 93 8.02 -0.13 -5.38
CA LEU A 93 7.74 1.31 -5.53
C LEU A 93 8.19 2.10 -4.30
N GLN A 94 7.90 1.61 -3.09
CA GLN A 94 8.32 2.27 -1.85
C GLN A 94 9.83 2.34 -1.73
N GLN A 95 10.53 1.22 -1.98
CA GLN A 95 11.98 1.15 -1.96
C GLN A 95 12.59 2.15 -2.96
N LYS A 96 12.02 2.24 -4.17
CA LYS A 96 12.49 3.19 -5.17
C LYS A 96 12.27 4.65 -4.75
N HIS A 97 11.15 4.94 -4.09
CA HIS A 97 10.90 6.26 -3.51
C HIS A 97 11.91 6.61 -2.41
N GLN A 98 12.26 5.65 -1.54
CA GLN A 98 13.28 5.85 -0.50
C GLN A 98 14.66 6.13 -1.10
N GLU A 99 15.07 5.36 -2.11
CA GLU A 99 16.34 5.55 -2.83
C GLU A 99 16.45 6.93 -3.49
N LEU A 100 15.33 7.44 -4.03
CA LEU A 100 15.27 8.73 -4.72
C LEU A 100 14.95 9.91 -3.78
N GLY A 101 14.65 9.64 -2.50
CA GLY A 101 14.21 10.65 -1.54
C GLY A 101 12.87 11.30 -1.91
N TYR A 102 11.95 10.54 -2.52
CA TYR A 102 10.64 11.03 -2.94
C TYR A 102 9.57 10.76 -1.87
N GLU A 103 8.67 11.72 -1.70
CA GLU A 103 7.53 11.60 -0.81
C GLU A 103 6.34 10.92 -1.48
N LEU A 104 5.53 10.21 -0.67
CA LEU A 104 4.41 9.40 -1.16
C LEU A 104 3.10 10.18 -1.42
N HIS A 105 3.11 11.51 -1.37
CA HIS A 105 1.88 12.33 -1.47
C HIS A 105 1.87 13.31 -2.66
N SER A 106 3.03 13.71 -3.17
CA SER A 106 3.15 14.68 -4.27
C SER A 106 4.32 14.37 -5.19
N LEU A 107 4.05 13.76 -6.35
CA LEU A 107 5.07 13.48 -7.36
C LEU A 107 4.59 13.96 -8.75
N SER A 108 5.49 14.46 -9.60
CA SER A 108 5.12 14.85 -10.97
C SER A 108 4.86 13.61 -11.83
N LYS A 109 4.03 13.75 -12.88
CA LYS A 109 3.78 12.66 -13.84
C LYS A 109 5.07 12.11 -14.46
N ALA A 110 6.01 13.00 -14.82
CA ALA A 110 7.29 12.59 -15.38
C ALA A 110 8.10 11.71 -14.40
N LYS A 111 8.15 12.09 -13.12
CA LYS A 111 8.81 11.28 -12.08
C LYS A 111 8.09 9.95 -11.83
N ARG A 112 6.76 9.93 -11.78
CA ARG A 112 5.97 8.69 -11.69
C ARG A 112 6.26 7.74 -12.85
N ASN A 113 6.26 8.26 -14.08
CA ASN A 113 6.56 7.49 -15.28
C ASN A 113 7.95 6.84 -15.20
N ALA A 114 8.97 7.60 -14.77
CA ALA A 114 10.32 7.08 -14.62
C ALA A 114 10.40 5.96 -13.58
N VAL A 115 9.75 6.15 -12.42
CA VAL A 115 9.75 5.15 -11.34
C VAL A 115 9.04 3.87 -11.78
N ILE A 116 7.81 3.95 -12.29
CA ILE A 116 7.04 2.74 -12.61
C ILE A 116 7.62 1.97 -13.81
N ALA A 117 8.24 2.67 -14.77
CA ALA A 117 8.95 2.02 -15.87
C ALA A 117 10.16 1.20 -15.38
N ASP A 118 10.91 1.72 -14.41
CA ASP A 118 12.04 1.00 -13.79
C ASP A 118 11.58 -0.29 -13.08
N ILE A 119 10.47 -0.21 -12.33
CA ILE A 119 9.88 -1.39 -11.67
C ILE A 119 9.40 -2.43 -12.69
N CYS A 120 8.77 -1.98 -13.79
CA CYS A 120 8.27 -2.87 -14.83
C CYS A 120 9.41 -3.64 -15.52
N VAL A 121 10.54 -2.96 -15.82
CA VAL A 121 11.72 -3.59 -16.42
C VAL A 121 12.40 -4.57 -15.46
N ALA A 122 12.49 -4.22 -14.18
CA ALA A 122 13.06 -5.10 -13.16
C ALA A 122 12.21 -6.37 -12.97
N GLY A 123 10.87 -6.26 -13.04
CA GLY A 123 9.94 -7.38 -12.94
C GLY A 123 10.05 -8.42 -14.06
N GLY A 124 10.51 -8.02 -15.25
CA GLY A 124 10.73 -8.92 -16.40
C GLY A 124 12.01 -9.77 -16.31
N ARG A 125 12.92 -9.48 -15.36
CA ARG A 125 14.16 -10.25 -15.14
C ARG A 125 14.09 -11.02 -13.83
N ARG A 126 13.49 -12.22 -13.81
CA ARG A 126 13.79 -13.18 -12.73
C ARG A 126 14.99 -14.05 -13.11
N PRO A 127 16.02 -14.19 -12.24
CA PRO A 127 16.94 -15.32 -12.33
C PRO A 127 16.18 -16.60 -11.95
N SER A 128 16.40 -17.67 -12.70
CA SER A 128 15.86 -19.01 -12.42
C SER A 128 16.02 -19.36 -10.95
N ALA A 129 14.91 -19.78 -10.33
CA ALA A 129 14.88 -20.33 -8.98
C ALA A 129 15.96 -21.42 -8.84
N LYS A 130 16.87 -21.27 -7.87
CA LYS A 130 17.66 -22.38 -7.38
C LYS A 130 16.79 -23.19 -6.42
N LYS A 131 16.74 -24.50 -6.73
CA LYS A 131 16.14 -25.59 -5.96
C LYS A 131 16.71 -25.68 -4.55
#